data_AF-A0A920UNR6-F1
#
_entry.id   AF-A0A920UNR6-F1
#
_cell.length_a   1.000
_cell.length_b   1.000
_cell.length_c   1.000
_cell.angle_alpha   90.00
_cell.angle_beta   90.00
_cell.angle_gamma   90.00
#
_symmetry.space_group_name_H-M   'P 1'
#
loop_
_entity.id
_entity.type
_entity.pdbx_description
1 polymer ?
#
loop_
_entity_poly.entity_id
_entity_poly.type
_entity_poly.pdbx_seq_one_letter_code
_entity_poly.pdbx_strand_id
1 'polypeptide(L)'
;MMKLTHLVEDKVHARSTGPYSLITQQPLGGKVHFGGQRFGEMEVWALEAYSAAYNLQEMLTVKSDDVVGRMKTYEAIVKGEDIERPGIPESFHVLLKELQSLGLAVELQHDHAGIEDGVMLDDIESLGDMDVLSLEAIEEQIGSIEGEEEVQSEEEIEKEEVQSEEEIEKEES
;
A
#
# COMPACT_ATOMS: atom_id res chain seq x y z
N MET A 1 -32.41 30.95 -5.68
CA MET A 1 -31.92 29.71 -5.02
C MET A 1 -30.40 29.75 -5.11
N MET A 2 -29.66 29.56 -4.02
CA MET A 2 -28.19 29.60 -4.04
C MET A 2 -27.64 28.17 -4.10
N LYS A 3 -26.58 27.95 -4.89
CA LYS A 3 -25.84 26.68 -4.98
C LYS A 3 -24.75 26.67 -3.90
N LEU A 4 -24.64 25.57 -3.16
CA LEU A 4 -23.56 25.37 -2.18
C LEU A 4 -22.31 24.81 -2.87
N THR A 5 -21.14 25.16 -2.35
CA THR A 5 -19.83 24.75 -2.89
C THR A 5 -19.58 23.25 -2.78
N HIS A 6 -20.19 22.55 -1.83
CA HIS A 6 -19.97 21.12 -1.64
C HIS A 6 -20.81 20.28 -2.60
N LEU A 7 -20.21 19.92 -3.72
CA LEU A 7 -20.81 19.01 -4.69
C LEU A 7 -20.33 17.58 -4.48
N VAL A 8 -21.16 16.63 -4.91
CA VAL A 8 -20.81 15.20 -4.86
C VAL A 8 -19.69 14.89 -5.84
N GLU A 9 -19.67 15.56 -6.99
CA GLU A 9 -18.63 15.48 -8.02
C GLU A 9 -17.23 15.67 -7.42
N ASP A 10 -17.09 16.62 -6.49
CA ASP A 10 -15.80 16.90 -5.83
C ASP A 10 -15.44 15.87 -4.75
N LYS A 11 -16.41 15.10 -4.24
CA LYS A 11 -16.25 14.22 -3.06
C LYS A 11 -16.20 12.73 -3.39
N VAL A 12 -16.68 12.30 -4.55
CA VAL A 12 -16.55 10.90 -4.96
C VAL A 12 -15.08 10.62 -5.23
N HIS A 13 -14.61 9.52 -4.64
CA HIS A 13 -13.26 8.99 -4.79
C HIS A 13 -13.30 7.47 -4.69
N ALA A 14 -12.55 6.79 -5.54
CA ALA A 14 -12.39 5.36 -5.54
C ALA A 14 -10.95 5.02 -5.91
N ARG A 15 -10.45 3.92 -5.34
CA ARG A 15 -9.09 3.44 -5.54
C ARG A 15 -9.11 1.93 -5.68
N SER A 16 -8.42 1.41 -6.69
CA SER A 16 -8.09 -0.01 -6.84
C SER A 16 -6.65 -0.26 -6.37
N THR A 17 -5.67 0.31 -7.08
CA THR A 17 -4.24 0.36 -6.77
C THR A 17 -3.77 1.82 -6.79
N GLY A 18 -2.52 2.09 -6.41
CA GLY A 18 -2.00 3.47 -6.39
C GLY A 18 -0.71 3.59 -5.58
N PRO A 19 -0.23 4.80 -5.30
CA PRO A 19 1.04 5.01 -4.62
C PRO A 19 0.99 4.60 -3.13
N TYR A 20 2.17 4.25 -2.61
CA TYR A 20 2.41 3.78 -1.26
C TYR A 20 3.48 4.62 -0.57
N SER A 21 3.44 4.69 0.76
CA SER A 21 4.47 5.33 1.56
C SER A 21 5.78 4.54 1.48
N LEU A 22 6.91 5.25 1.38
CA LEU A 22 8.25 4.64 1.34
C LEU A 22 8.56 3.80 2.58
N ILE A 23 8.15 4.26 3.77
CA ILE A 23 8.53 3.63 5.04
C ILE A 23 7.55 2.53 5.44
N THR A 24 6.27 2.86 5.57
CA THR A 24 5.27 1.91 6.08
C THR A 24 4.67 1.02 5.01
N GLN A 25 4.96 1.29 3.73
CA GLN A 25 4.36 0.59 2.58
C GLN A 25 2.82 0.62 2.56
N GLN A 26 2.19 1.53 3.32
CA GLN A 26 0.75 1.72 3.35
C GLN A 26 0.30 2.68 2.22
N PRO A 27 -0.94 2.52 1.71
CA PRO A 27 -1.56 3.45 0.77
C PRO A 27 -1.49 4.90 1.28
N LEU A 28 -1.08 5.83 0.42
CA LEU A 28 -1.11 7.26 0.76
C LEU A 28 -2.54 7.74 1.04
N GLY A 29 -2.69 8.84 1.77
CA GLY A 29 -3.99 9.46 2.07
C GLY A 29 -4.34 10.62 1.14
N GLY A 30 -5.62 10.94 1.03
CA GLY A 30 -6.11 12.13 0.32
C GLY A 30 -6.49 11.86 -1.14
N LYS A 31 -7.50 12.60 -1.63
CA LYS A 31 -8.03 12.44 -3.00
C LYS A 31 -7.00 12.79 -4.08
N VAL A 32 -6.16 13.80 -3.83
CA VAL A 32 -5.16 14.30 -4.79
C VAL A 32 -4.09 13.25 -5.10
N HIS A 33 -3.66 12.48 -4.09
CA HIS A 33 -2.63 11.44 -4.25
C HIS A 33 -3.20 10.06 -4.60
N PHE A 34 -4.43 10.00 -5.14
CA PHE A 34 -5.18 8.74 -5.33
C PHE A 34 -5.14 7.85 -4.08
N GLY A 35 -5.35 8.48 -2.92
CA GLY A 35 -5.14 7.87 -1.63
C GLY A 35 -6.16 6.79 -1.28
N GLY A 36 -5.75 5.86 -0.42
CA GLY A 36 -6.63 4.85 0.17
C GLY A 36 -7.54 5.46 1.24
N GLN A 37 -8.61 4.73 1.56
CA GLN A 37 -9.45 5.06 2.70
C GLN A 37 -8.79 4.56 3.98
N ARG A 38 -8.72 5.41 5.01
CA ARG A 38 -8.25 4.98 6.33
C ARG A 38 -9.24 3.98 6.93
N PHE A 39 -8.73 2.79 7.25
CA PHE A 39 -9.40 1.81 8.09
C PHE A 39 -8.85 1.95 9.51
N GLY A 40 -9.64 2.56 10.41
CA GLY A 40 -9.20 2.89 11.76
C GLY A 40 -9.56 1.83 12.79
N GLU A 41 -9.19 2.10 14.04
CA GLU A 41 -9.45 1.20 15.18
C GLU A 41 -10.94 0.92 15.37
N MET A 42 -11.80 1.92 15.14
CA MET A 42 -13.26 1.74 15.26
C MET A 42 -13.80 0.79 14.20
N GLU A 43 -13.28 0.86 12.97
CA GLU A 43 -13.67 -0.04 11.90
C GLU A 43 -13.11 -1.46 12.11
N VAL A 44 -11.90 -1.59 12.67
CA VAL A 44 -11.34 -2.86 13.13
C VAL A 44 -12.28 -3.51 14.14
N TRP A 45 -12.69 -2.78 15.18
CA TRP A 45 -13.63 -3.30 16.19
C TRP A 45 -14.95 -3.74 15.57
N ALA A 46 -15.43 -3.04 14.54
CA ALA A 46 -16.63 -3.44 13.83
C ALA A 46 -16.46 -4.83 13.19
N LEU A 47 -15.37 -5.08 12.46
CA LEU A 47 -15.11 -6.39 11.85
C LEU A 47 -14.86 -7.50 12.87
N GLU A 48 -14.16 -7.18 13.96
CA GLU A 48 -13.96 -8.12 15.08
C GLU A 48 -15.29 -8.53 15.71
N ALA A 49 -16.20 -7.58 15.95
CA ALA A 49 -17.52 -7.87 16.50
C ALA A 49 -18.36 -8.76 15.58
N TYR A 50 -18.19 -8.62 14.26
CA TYR A 50 -18.81 -9.51 13.27
C TYR A 50 -18.09 -10.86 13.11
N SER A 51 -16.98 -11.10 13.83
CA SER A 51 -16.13 -12.28 13.67
C SER A 51 -15.64 -12.47 12.22
N ALA A 52 -15.45 -11.38 11.49
CA ALA A 52 -15.03 -11.39 10.09
C ALA A 52 -13.50 -11.46 9.98
N ALA A 53 -12.91 -12.56 10.49
CA ALA A 53 -11.46 -12.71 10.63
C ALA A 53 -10.70 -12.58 9.31
N TYR A 54 -11.17 -13.23 8.24
CA TYR A 54 -10.52 -13.18 6.92
C TYR A 54 -10.60 -11.78 6.29
N ASN A 55 -11.73 -11.09 6.43
CA ASN A 55 -11.87 -9.73 5.91
C ASN A 55 -10.96 -8.77 6.67
N LEU A 56 -10.88 -8.90 8.00
CA LEU A 56 -9.97 -8.09 8.79
C LEU A 56 -8.51 -8.37 8.41
N GLN A 57 -8.14 -9.63 8.26
CA GLN A 57 -6.80 -10.01 7.81
C GLN A 57 -6.50 -9.39 6.44
N GLU A 58 -7.42 -9.49 5.48
CA GLU A 58 -7.26 -8.93 4.14
C GLU A 58 -7.05 -7.41 4.17
N MET A 59 -7.82 -6.69 5.00
CA MET A 59 -7.70 -5.24 5.20
C MET A 59 -6.35 -4.84 5.80
N LEU A 60 -5.78 -5.67 6.69
CA LEU A 60 -4.51 -5.41 7.38
C LEU A 60 -3.27 -5.94 6.65
N THR A 61 -3.43 -6.66 5.54
CA THR A 61 -2.31 -7.30 4.82
C THR A 61 -2.35 -6.91 3.34
N VAL A 62 -2.95 -7.74 2.48
CA VAL A 62 -2.91 -7.64 1.02
C VAL A 62 -3.57 -6.36 0.46
N LYS A 63 -4.46 -5.71 1.22
CA LYS A 63 -5.04 -4.40 0.86
C LYS A 63 -4.28 -3.19 1.44
N SER A 64 -3.26 -3.43 2.26
CA SER A 64 -2.51 -2.40 2.98
C SER A 64 -1.02 -2.46 2.60
N ASP A 65 -0.23 -3.26 3.31
CA ASP A 65 1.23 -3.15 3.41
C ASP A 65 1.96 -4.50 3.29
N ASP A 66 1.25 -5.57 2.93
CA ASP A 66 1.91 -6.81 2.47
C ASP A 66 2.36 -6.63 1.00
N VAL A 67 3.64 -6.28 0.80
CA VAL A 67 4.20 -5.94 -0.51
C VAL A 67 4.15 -7.11 -1.49
N VAL A 68 4.51 -8.31 -1.03
CA VAL A 68 4.51 -9.51 -1.89
C VAL A 68 3.08 -10.01 -2.06
N GLY A 69 2.30 -10.05 -0.99
CA GLY A 69 0.93 -10.52 -1.00
C GLY A 69 0.01 -9.68 -1.89
N ARG A 70 0.17 -8.34 -1.91
CA ARG A 70 -0.65 -7.48 -2.78
C ARG A 70 -0.37 -7.69 -4.26
N MET A 71 0.89 -7.91 -4.66
CA MET A 71 1.25 -8.18 -6.06
C MET A 71 0.65 -9.51 -6.53
N LYS A 72 0.84 -10.57 -5.72
CA LYS A 72 0.26 -11.89 -6.00
C LYS A 72 -1.27 -11.86 -6.04
N THR A 73 -1.88 -11.09 -5.14
CA THR A 73 -3.34 -10.91 -5.12
C THR A 73 -3.83 -10.25 -6.40
N TYR A 74 -3.14 -9.21 -6.88
CA TYR A 74 -3.47 -8.57 -8.16
C TYR A 74 -3.35 -9.56 -9.33
N GLU A 75 -2.26 -10.31 -9.39
CA GLU A 75 -2.03 -11.33 -10.41
C GLU A 75 -3.12 -12.43 -10.38
N ALA A 76 -3.48 -12.92 -9.19
CA ALA A 76 -4.53 -13.92 -9.01
C ALA A 76 -5.90 -13.39 -9.48
N ILE A 77 -6.23 -12.12 -9.17
CA ILE A 77 -7.47 -11.49 -9.63
C ILE A 77 -7.51 -11.41 -11.16
N VAL A 78 -6.40 -11.01 -11.80
CA VAL A 78 -6.30 -10.92 -13.26
C VAL A 78 -6.43 -12.29 -13.93
N LYS A 79 -5.85 -13.33 -13.32
CA LYS A 79 -5.92 -14.72 -13.83
C LYS A 79 -7.21 -15.44 -13.47
N GLY A 80 -7.99 -14.94 -12.52
CA GLY A 80 -9.16 -15.62 -11.97
C GLY A 80 -8.81 -16.84 -11.11
N GLU A 81 -7.64 -16.82 -10.49
CA GLU A 81 -7.16 -17.85 -9.55
C GLU A 81 -7.54 -17.48 -8.12
N ASP A 82 -7.48 -18.46 -7.20
CA ASP A 82 -7.74 -18.20 -5.78
C ASP A 82 -6.59 -17.40 -5.16
N ILE A 83 -6.95 -16.45 -4.29
CA ILE A 83 -5.98 -15.60 -3.58
C ILE A 83 -5.23 -16.43 -2.54
N GLU A 84 -3.89 -16.38 -2.57
CA GLU A 84 -3.02 -17.05 -1.60
C GLU A 84 -3.17 -16.47 -0.19
N ARG A 85 -2.69 -17.21 0.82
CA ARG A 85 -2.71 -16.72 2.20
C ARG A 85 -1.78 -15.50 2.35
N PRO A 86 -2.24 -14.43 3.03
CA PRO A 86 -1.41 -13.26 3.28
C PRO A 86 -0.16 -13.57 4.11
N GLY A 87 0.89 -12.79 3.88
CA GLY A 87 2.15 -12.83 4.62
C GLY A 87 2.15 -11.93 5.85
N ILE A 88 3.36 -11.55 6.26
CA ILE A 88 3.59 -10.64 7.40
C ILE A 88 3.55 -9.20 6.87
N PRO A 89 2.76 -8.29 7.49
CA PRO A 89 2.73 -6.88 7.09
C PRO A 89 4.06 -6.16 7.27
N GLU A 90 4.40 -5.24 6.37
CA GLU A 90 5.63 -4.45 6.48
C GLU A 90 5.63 -3.54 7.72
N SER A 91 4.46 -3.03 8.15
CA SER A 91 4.35 -2.24 9.38
C SER A 91 4.84 -3.02 10.61
N PHE A 92 4.73 -4.35 10.62
CA PHE A 92 5.24 -5.18 11.71
C PHE A 92 6.77 -5.27 11.67
N HIS A 93 7.38 -5.37 10.49
CA HIS A 93 8.84 -5.30 10.34
C HIS A 93 9.39 -3.94 10.80
N VAL A 94 8.75 -2.84 10.40
CA VAL A 94 9.10 -1.50 10.85
C VAL A 94 9.04 -1.41 12.37
N LEU A 95 7.97 -1.92 13.00
CA LEU A 95 7.84 -1.96 14.46
C LEU A 95 9.00 -2.72 15.13
N LEU A 96 9.38 -3.90 14.60
CA LEU A 96 10.49 -4.68 15.16
C LEU A 96 11.81 -3.89 15.09
N LYS A 97 12.09 -3.24 13.96
CA LYS A 97 13.30 -2.43 13.79
C LYS A 97 13.30 -1.19 14.69
N GLU A 98 12.15 -0.56 14.88
CA GLU A 98 11.99 0.56 15.82
C GLU A 98 12.28 0.13 17.26
N LEU A 99 11.79 -1.03 17.71
CA LEU A 99 12.09 -1.55 19.05
C LEU A 99 13.57 -1.94 19.20
N GLN A 100 14.16 -2.57 18.17
CA GLN A 100 15.59 -2.91 18.14
C GLN A 100 16.48 -1.65 18.20
N SER A 101 16.07 -0.55 17.57
CA SER A 101 16.79 0.73 17.61
C SER A 101 16.88 1.32 19.03
N LEU A 102 15.94 0.98 19.90
CA LEU A 102 15.94 1.36 21.32
C LEU A 102 16.83 0.45 22.19
N GLY A 103 17.48 -0.55 21.61
CA GLY A 103 18.28 -1.54 22.31
C GLY A 103 17.46 -2.67 22.94
N LEU A 104 16.19 -2.85 22.51
CA LEU A 104 15.37 -3.99 22.92
C LEU A 104 15.62 -5.18 22.00
N ALA A 105 15.99 -6.33 22.55
CA ALA A 105 16.09 -7.57 21.81
C ALA A 105 14.69 -8.20 21.67
N VAL A 106 14.11 -8.09 20.48
CA VAL A 106 12.82 -8.70 20.12
C VAL A 106 13.07 -9.75 19.04
N GLU A 107 12.66 -10.98 19.32
CA GLU A 107 12.82 -12.14 18.43
C GLU A 107 11.48 -12.87 18.35
N LEU A 108 11.14 -13.36 17.15
CA LEU A 108 9.99 -14.23 16.94
C LEU A 108 10.33 -15.63 17.45
N GLN A 109 9.57 -16.12 18.42
CA GLN A 109 9.72 -17.49 18.90
C GLN A 109 8.78 -18.41 18.11
N HIS A 110 9.36 -19.43 17.48
CA HIS A 110 8.59 -20.54 16.94
C HIS A 110 8.38 -21.57 18.04
N ASP A 111 7.12 -21.82 18.42
CA ASP A 111 6.81 -22.99 19.22
C ASP A 111 7.14 -24.23 18.36
N HIS A 112 8.09 -25.04 18.82
CA HIS A 112 8.44 -26.34 18.22
C HIS A 112 7.31 -27.37 18.40
N ALA A 113 6.13 -27.08 17.88
CA ALA A 113 4.98 -27.97 17.84
C ALA A 113 4.67 -28.35 16.38
N GLY A 114 5.63 -28.99 15.71
CA GLY A 114 5.39 -29.97 14.65
C GLY A 114 4.40 -29.61 13.53
N ILE A 115 4.44 -28.40 12.98
CA ILE A 115 3.76 -28.08 11.73
C ILE A 115 4.84 -27.66 10.72
N GLU A 116 5.07 -28.53 9.74
CA GLU A 116 5.78 -28.22 8.50
C GLU A 116 4.90 -27.28 7.65
N ASP A 117 4.64 -26.06 8.13
CA ASP A 117 4.13 -24.99 7.27
C ASP A 117 5.35 -24.13 6.93
N GLY A 118 5.85 -24.33 5.71
CA GLY A 118 7.07 -23.73 5.17
C GLY A 118 6.98 -22.22 4.95
N VAL A 119 6.76 -21.45 6.01
CA VAL A 119 7.10 -20.03 6.02
C VAL A 119 8.56 -19.95 6.45
N MET A 120 9.45 -20.04 5.48
CA MET A 120 10.85 -19.68 5.69
C MET A 120 10.89 -18.19 6.02
N LEU A 121 11.11 -17.87 7.30
CA LEU A 121 11.37 -16.52 7.81
C LEU A 121 12.86 -16.14 7.63
N ASP A 122 13.53 -16.72 6.64
CA ASP A 122 14.94 -16.48 6.31
C ASP A 122 15.16 -15.10 5.64
N ASP A 123 14.09 -14.33 5.39
CA ASP A 123 14.18 -13.02 4.74
C ASP A 123 14.67 -11.88 5.65
N ILE A 124 14.83 -12.12 6.96
CA ILE A 124 15.36 -11.08 7.88
C ILE A 124 16.84 -10.77 7.58
N GLU A 125 17.60 -11.74 7.06
CA GLU A 125 18.99 -11.52 6.63
C GLU A 125 19.08 -11.14 5.14
N SER A 126 18.07 -11.45 4.31
CA SER A 126 18.08 -11.18 2.86
C SER A 126 17.64 -9.77 2.47
N LEU A 127 17.11 -8.96 3.39
CA LEU A 127 16.79 -7.53 3.12
C LEU A 127 18.03 -6.69 2.78
N GLY A 128 19.23 -7.18 3.06
CA GLY A 128 20.48 -6.56 2.62
C GLY A 128 20.89 -6.86 1.18
N ASP A 129 20.32 -7.91 0.56
CA ASP A 129 20.70 -8.45 -0.75
C ASP A 129 19.50 -8.66 -1.69
N MET A 130 18.35 -8.01 -1.43
CA MET A 130 17.23 -8.03 -2.38
C MET A 130 17.63 -7.23 -3.63
N ASP A 131 18.14 -7.95 -4.62
CA ASP A 131 18.57 -7.50 -5.93
C ASP A 131 17.63 -6.43 -6.51
N VAL A 132 18.15 -5.20 -6.59
CA VAL A 132 17.65 -4.08 -7.40
C VAL A 132 17.34 -4.53 -8.85
N LEU A 133 18.04 -5.56 -9.31
CA LEU A 133 17.90 -6.19 -10.63
C LEU A 133 16.58 -6.98 -10.81
N SER A 134 15.94 -7.41 -9.71
CA SER A 134 14.70 -8.20 -9.78
C SER A 134 13.45 -7.32 -9.92
N LEU A 135 13.46 -6.09 -9.39
CA LEU A 135 12.39 -5.12 -9.62
C LEU A 135 12.46 -4.54 -11.04
N GLU A 136 13.65 -4.23 -11.55
CA GLU A 136 13.83 -3.74 -12.94
C GLU A 136 13.32 -4.76 -13.97
N ALA A 137 13.55 -6.06 -13.74
CA ALA A 137 13.08 -7.13 -14.62
C ALA A 137 11.55 -7.33 -14.60
N ILE A 138 10.89 -7.00 -13.48
CA ILE A 138 9.43 -7.11 -13.32
C ILE A 138 8.74 -5.85 -13.86
N GLU A 139 9.34 -4.67 -13.69
CA GLU A 139 8.89 -3.42 -14.31
C GLU A 139 8.91 -3.49 -15.85
N GLU A 140 9.94 -4.12 -16.46
CA GLU A 140 9.96 -4.36 -17.91
C GLU A 140 8.83 -5.29 -18.40
N GLN A 141 8.44 -6.28 -17.59
CA GLN A 141 7.33 -7.20 -17.92
C GLN A 141 5.95 -6.58 -17.72
N ILE A 142 5.79 -5.62 -16.80
CA ILE A 142 4.54 -4.89 -16.58
C ILE A 142 4.40 -3.74 -17.59
N GLY A 143 5.48 -3.02 -17.89
CA GLY A 143 5.51 -1.93 -18.87
C GLY A 143 5.27 -2.38 -20.33
N SER A 144 5.31 -3.68 -20.61
CA SER A 144 4.92 -4.23 -21.91
C SER A 144 3.43 -4.59 -22.01
N ILE A 145 2.68 -4.52 -20.91
CA ILE A 145 1.23 -4.75 -20.84
C ILE A 145 0.45 -3.41 -20.78
N GLU A 146 1.04 -2.38 -20.18
CA GLU A 146 0.42 -1.05 -20.10
C GLU A 146 0.98 -0.15 -21.22
N GLY A 147 0.10 0.23 -22.15
CA GLY A 147 0.40 1.33 -23.06
C GLY A 147 0.48 2.62 -22.26
N GLU A 148 1.65 3.26 -22.31
CA GLU A 148 1.92 4.68 -22.02
C GLU A 148 0.97 5.35 -21.00
N GLU A 149 1.15 5.07 -19.71
CA GLU A 149 0.90 6.08 -18.68
C GLU A 149 2.25 6.53 -18.11
N GLU A 150 2.67 7.73 -18.52
CA GLU A 150 3.88 8.38 -17.99
C GLU A 150 3.70 8.62 -16.48
N VAL A 151 4.54 7.96 -15.68
CA VAL A 151 4.70 8.31 -14.26
C VAL A 151 5.41 9.66 -14.21
N GLN A 152 4.66 10.74 -14.05
CA GLN A 152 5.22 12.07 -13.85
C GLN A 152 5.97 12.13 -12.52
N SER A 153 7.18 12.67 -12.58
CA SER A 153 8.05 12.82 -11.42
C SER A 153 7.51 13.90 -10.46
N GLU A 154 7.83 13.81 -9.17
CA GLU A 154 7.41 14.81 -8.16
C GLU A 154 7.81 16.26 -8.55
N GLU A 155 8.92 16.43 -9.29
CA GLU A 155 9.37 17.72 -9.82
C GLU A 155 8.50 18.28 -10.97
N GLU A 156 7.74 17.43 -11.67
CA GLU A 156 6.80 17.86 -12.71
C GLU A 156 5.46 18.28 -12.11
N ILE A 157 5.04 17.62 -11.03
CA ILE A 157 3.83 17.97 -10.27
C ILE A 157 3.98 19.36 -9.62
N GLU A 158 5.14 19.67 -9.02
CA GLU A 158 5.40 21.03 -8.49
C GLU A 158 5.36 22.12 -9.58
N LYS A 159 5.77 21.81 -10.81
CA LYS A 159 5.75 22.78 -11.91
C LYS A 159 4.34 23.04 -12.44
N GLU A 160 3.49 22.01 -12.49
CA GLU A 160 2.07 22.18 -12.81
C GLU A 160 1.33 22.95 -11.70
N GLU A 161 1.64 22.70 -10.43
CA GLU A 161 1.08 23.47 -9.31
C GLU A 161 1.40 24.97 -9.45
N VAL A 162 2.66 25.34 -9.70
CA VAL A 162 3.08 26.74 -9.87
C VAL A 162 2.41 27.42 -11.07
N GLN A 163 2.19 26.68 -12.18
CA GLN A 163 1.50 27.24 -13.35
C GLN A 163 -0.01 27.44 -13.09
N SER A 164 -0.64 26.54 -12.35
CA SER A 164 -2.06 26.64 -12.02
C SER A 164 -2.34 27.82 -11.07
N GLU A 165 -1.45 28.08 -10.10
CA GLU A 165 -1.57 29.23 -9.19
C GLU A 165 -1.35 30.55 -9.93
N GLU A 166 -0.41 30.62 -10.88
CA GLU A 166 -0.18 31.83 -11.71
C GLU A 166 -1.34 32.14 -12.68
N GLU A 167 -2.11 31.14 -13.12
CA GLU A 167 -3.29 31.36 -13.97
C GLU A 167 -4.49 31.87 -13.16
N ILE A 168 -4.67 31.38 -11.94
CA ILE A 168 -5.74 31.83 -11.04
C ILE A 168 -5.54 33.30 -10.63
N GLU A 169 -4.30 33.73 -10.37
CA GLU A 169 -4.01 35.15 -10.05
C GLU A 169 -4.26 36.10 -11.23
N LYS A 170 -4.19 35.62 -12.48
CA LYS A 170 -4.45 36.43 -13.69
C LYS A 170 -5.93 36.57 -14.02
N GLU A 171 -6.79 35.65 -13.57
CA GLU A 171 -8.25 35.76 -13.75
C GLU A 171 -8.92 36.63 -12.67
N GLU A 172 -8.25 36.87 -11.52
CA GLU A 172 -8.76 37.75 -10.45
C GLU A 172 -8.36 39.23 -10.56
N SER A 173 -7.56 39.62 -11.57
CA SER A 173 -7.13 41.02 -11.84
C SER A 173 -7.85 41.67 -13.02
#